data_AF-A0A7X7DIE7-F1
#
_entry.id   AF-A0A7X7DIE7-F1
#
_cell.length_a   1.000
_cell.length_b   1.000
_cell.length_c   1.000
_cell.angle_alpha   90.00
_cell.angle_beta   90.00
_cell.angle_gamma   90.00
#
_symmetry.space_group_name_H-M   'P 1'
#
loop_
_entity.id
_entity.type
_entity.pdbx_description
1 polymer ?
#
loop_
_entity_poly.entity_id
_entity_poly.type
_entity_poly.pdbx_seq_one_letter_code
_entity_poly.pdbx_strand_id
1 'polypeptide(L)'
;MRILHTVLIVVTTLFFVSCSSNFSMTRQMLKPQITPDSEKATLVIYRGTSFGYGLTMATYLDNRFIGQTRGASYFITKAEPGTRYLTGVAEKNINHQLSLEAGKI
;
A
#
# COMPACT_ATOMS: atom_id res chain seq x y z
N MET A 1 -5.58 -0.29 50.04
CA MET A 1 -6.43 -0.35 48.82
C MET A 1 -6.21 0.81 47.85
N ARG A 2 -5.94 2.05 48.31
CA ARG A 2 -5.72 3.21 47.42
C ARG A 2 -4.53 3.05 46.44
N ILE A 3 -3.38 2.55 46.91
CA ILE A 3 -2.17 2.36 46.10
C ILE A 3 -2.38 1.30 44.99
N LEU A 4 -3.12 0.23 45.28
CA LEU A 4 -3.44 -0.81 44.30
C LEU A 4 -4.31 -0.27 43.16
N HIS A 5 -5.26 0.62 43.46
CA HIS A 5 -6.10 1.26 42.44
C HIS A 5 -5.31 2.27 41.62
N THR A 6 -4.40 3.03 42.22
CA THR A 6 -3.53 3.95 41.48
C THR A 6 -2.61 3.20 40.52
N VAL A 7 -2.02 2.08 40.95
CA VAL A 7 -1.18 1.23 40.07
C VAL A 7 -2.00 0.61 38.94
N LEU A 8 -3.22 0.14 39.23
CA LEU A 8 -4.11 -0.42 38.21
C LEU A 8 -4.47 0.62 37.14
N ILE A 9 -4.84 1.84 37.55
CA ILE A 9 -5.19 2.93 36.62
C ILE A 9 -4.01 3.31 35.73
N VAL A 10 -2.80 3.42 36.30
CA VAL A 10 -1.59 3.76 35.55
C VAL A 10 -1.26 2.68 34.51
N VAL A 11 -1.32 1.40 34.89
CA VAL A 11 -1.08 0.26 33.98
C VAL A 11 -2.13 0.23 32.88
N THR A 12 -3.41 0.45 33.20
CA THR A 12 -4.49 0.48 32.22
C THR A 12 -4.32 1.65 31.23
N THR A 13 -3.88 2.83 31.66
CA THR A 13 -3.65 3.97 30.75
C THR A 13 -2.48 3.75 29.79
N LEU A 14 -1.47 2.96 30.17
CA LEU A 14 -0.33 2.61 29.29
C LEU A 14 -0.75 1.74 28.09
N PHE A 15 -1.83 0.95 28.20
CA PHE A 15 -2.34 0.14 27.10
C PHE A 15 -3.10 0.94 26.04
N PHE A 16 -3.54 2.17 26.34
CA PHE A 16 -4.32 2.99 25.40
C PHE A 16 -3.47 3.88 24.48
N VAL A 17 -2.14 3.92 24.65
CA VAL A 17 -1.25 4.78 23.85
C VAL A 17 -0.54 3.98 22.74
N SER A 18 -1.27 3.11 22.04
CA SER A 18 -0.79 2.53 20.78
C SER A 18 -1.35 3.33 19.62
N CYS A 19 -0.75 4.49 19.35
CA CYS A 19 -1.04 5.24 18.14
C CYS A 19 -0.31 4.57 16.97
N SER A 20 -0.92 3.54 16.37
CA SER A 20 -0.41 2.98 15.11
C SER A 20 -0.68 4.02 14.02
N SER A 21 0.35 4.75 13.59
CA SER A 21 0.28 5.59 12.41
C SER A 21 0.13 4.68 11.18
N ASN A 22 -1.12 4.38 10.81
CA ASN A 22 -1.43 3.71 9.56
C ASN A 22 -1.22 4.71 8.43
N PHE A 23 0.00 4.83 7.92
CA PHE A 23 0.25 5.56 6.67
C PHE A 23 -0.49 4.82 5.54
N SER A 24 -1.72 5.26 5.25
CA SER A 24 -2.57 4.64 4.23
C SER A 24 -1.99 4.92 2.85
N MET A 25 -1.26 3.96 2.28
CA MET A 25 -0.77 4.02 0.90
C MET A 25 -1.91 3.87 -0.13
N THR A 26 -3.11 3.51 0.31
CA THR A 26 -4.28 3.30 -0.56
C THR A 26 -5.14 4.54 -0.64
N ARG A 27 -5.44 4.98 -1.87
CA ARG A 27 -6.47 5.98 -2.17
C ARG A 27 -7.75 5.28 -2.58
N GLN A 28 -8.88 5.81 -2.14
CA GLN A 28 -10.20 5.36 -2.56
C GLN A 28 -10.36 5.61 -4.07
N MET A 29 -11.16 4.77 -4.75
CA MET A 29 -11.51 4.90 -6.17
C MET A 29 -12.16 6.26 -6.51
N LEU A 30 -11.30 7.26 -6.69
CA LEU A 30 -11.58 8.54 -7.33
C LEU A 30 -10.61 8.61 -8.51
N LYS A 31 -11.06 9.13 -9.66
CA LYS A 31 -10.24 9.20 -10.88
C LYS A 31 -8.89 9.84 -10.54
N PRO A 32 -7.77 9.09 -10.63
CA PRO A 32 -6.48 9.64 -10.25
C PRO A 32 -6.12 10.77 -11.21
N GLN A 33 -5.73 11.93 -10.66
CA GLN A 33 -4.97 12.91 -11.43
C GLN A 33 -3.56 12.35 -11.56
N ILE A 34 -3.23 11.85 -12.75
CA ILE A 34 -1.93 11.27 -13.06
C ILE A 34 -1.19 12.26 -13.94
N THR A 35 -0.04 12.73 -13.47
CA THR A 35 0.87 13.54 -14.27
C THR A 35 2.05 12.65 -14.68
N PRO A 36 2.26 12.40 -15.99
CA PRO A 36 3.41 11.64 -16.44
C PRO A 36 4.71 12.38 -16.07
N ASP A 37 5.73 11.60 -15.74
CA ASP A 37 7.07 12.08 -15.45
C ASP A 37 7.95 11.85 -16.68
N SER A 38 8.64 12.88 -17.18
CA SER A 38 9.45 12.76 -18.41
C SER A 38 10.65 11.84 -18.26
N GLU A 39 11.12 11.58 -17.03
CA GLU A 39 12.31 10.77 -16.76
C GLU A 39 11.96 9.36 -16.28
N LYS A 40 10.75 9.16 -15.75
CA LYS A 40 10.33 7.90 -15.12
C LYS A 40 9.05 7.35 -15.72
N ALA A 41 8.86 6.05 -15.61
CA ALA A 41 7.56 5.44 -15.86
C ALA A 41 6.65 5.66 -14.65
N THR A 42 5.38 5.96 -14.89
CA THR A 42 4.37 6.05 -13.84
C THR A 42 3.58 4.76 -13.79
N LEU A 43 3.54 4.09 -12.64
CA LEU A 43 2.77 2.87 -12.45
C LEU A 43 1.52 3.18 -11.63
N VAL A 44 0.36 2.80 -12.16
CA VAL A 44 -0.91 2.88 -11.44
C VAL A 44 -1.37 1.46 -11.14
N ILE A 45 -1.29 1.07 -9.87
CA ILE A 45 -1.75 -0.25 -9.42
C ILE A 45 -3.17 -0.11 -8.93
N TYR A 46 -4.10 -0.71 -9.66
CA TYR A 46 -5.54 -0.57 -9.44
C TYR A 46 -6.18 -1.91 -9.06
N ARG A 47 -7.00 -1.89 -8.00
CA ARG A 47 -7.89 -3.00 -7.64
C ARG A 47 -9.33 -2.51 -7.71
N GLY A 48 -10.01 -2.89 -8.79
CA GLY A 48 -11.42 -2.53 -9.01
C GLY A 48 -12.44 -3.36 -8.23
N THR A 49 -12.04 -4.52 -7.72
CA THR A 49 -12.94 -5.40 -6.97
C THR A 49 -13.06 -4.93 -5.52
N SER A 50 -14.28 -4.94 -4.97
CA SER A 50 -14.55 -4.73 -3.54
C SER A 50 -14.56 -6.05 -2.75
N PHE A 51 -14.55 -7.19 -3.43
CA PHE A 51 -14.56 -8.51 -2.80
C PHE A 51 -13.28 -8.72 -1.98
N GLY A 52 -13.42 -9.10 -0.71
CA GLY A 52 -12.29 -9.16 0.21
C GLY A 52 -11.76 -7.78 0.59
N TYR A 53 -12.63 -6.81 0.88
CA TYR A 53 -12.26 -5.43 1.20
C TYR A 53 -11.23 -5.31 2.33
N GLY A 54 -11.31 -6.19 3.33
CA GLY A 54 -10.35 -6.26 4.43
C GLY A 54 -8.99 -6.87 4.07
N LEU A 55 -8.85 -7.49 2.89
CA LEU A 55 -7.60 -8.08 2.42
C LEU A 55 -6.76 -7.02 1.72
N THR A 56 -5.51 -6.89 2.16
CA THR A 56 -4.47 -6.09 1.50
C THR A 56 -3.68 -6.95 0.52
N MET A 57 -3.49 -6.47 -0.71
CA MET A 57 -2.63 -7.10 -1.71
C MET A 57 -1.35 -6.28 -1.82
N ALA A 58 -0.21 -6.86 -1.44
CA ALA A 58 1.08 -6.21 -1.56
C ALA A 58 1.60 -6.33 -2.99
N THR A 59 2.29 -5.30 -3.46
CA THR A 59 2.90 -5.27 -4.80
C THR A 59 4.38 -4.95 -4.68
N TYR A 60 5.16 -5.70 -5.43
CA TYR A 60 6.61 -5.56 -5.50
C TYR A 60 7.03 -5.32 -6.95
N LEU A 61 8.06 -4.50 -7.13
CA LEU A 61 8.75 -4.30 -8.40
C LEU A 61 10.21 -4.74 -8.20
N ASP A 62 10.67 -5.71 -8.98
CA ASP A 62 11.99 -6.33 -8.84
C ASP A 62 12.29 -6.73 -7.38
N ASN A 63 11.33 -7.42 -6.75
CA ASN A 63 11.37 -7.87 -5.36
C ASN A 63 11.39 -6.75 -4.30
N ARG A 64 11.27 -5.47 -4.69
CA ARG A 64 11.16 -4.34 -3.76
C ARG A 64 9.69 -3.94 -3.56
N PHE A 65 9.26 -3.80 -2.31
CA PHE A 65 7.90 -3.34 -1.99
C PHE A 65 7.67 -1.93 -2.53
N ILE A 66 6.60 -1.75 -3.32
CA ILE A 66 6.22 -0.46 -3.92
C ILE A 66 4.89 0.07 -3.42
N GLY A 67 4.07 -0.78 -2.79
CA GLY A 67 2.77 -0.39 -2.25
C GLY A 67 1.83 -1.57 -2.09
N GLN A 68 0.60 -1.26 -1.66
CA GLN A 68 -0.44 -2.26 -1.48
C GLN A 68 -1.81 -1.68 -1.84
N THR A 69 -2.75 -2.56 -2.23
CA THR A 69 -4.15 -2.19 -2.49
C THR A 69 -5.10 -2.90 -1.53
N ARG A 70 -6.21 -2.24 -1.18
CA ARG A 70 -7.42 -2.81 -0.58
C ARG A 70 -8.54 -2.87 -1.63
N GLY A 71 -9.71 -3.38 -1.26
CA GLY A 71 -10.85 -3.40 -2.18
C GLY A 71 -11.20 -1.98 -2.67
N ALA A 72 -11.52 -1.84 -3.96
CA ALA A 72 -11.86 -0.57 -4.60
C ALA A 72 -10.86 0.58 -4.34
N SER A 73 -9.56 0.28 -4.47
CA SER A 73 -8.50 1.24 -4.21
C SER A 73 -7.38 1.19 -5.24
N TYR A 74 -6.55 2.22 -5.23
CA TYR A 74 -5.34 2.27 -6.04
C TYR A 74 -4.20 2.94 -5.29
N PHE A 75 -2.99 2.75 -5.80
CA PHE A 75 -1.85 3.60 -5.48
C PHE A 75 -1.05 3.89 -6.75
N ILE A 76 -0.25 4.96 -6.72
CA ILE A 76 0.59 5.40 -7.82
C ILE A 76 2.03 5.38 -7.34
N THR A 77 2.93 4.85 -8.15
CA THR A 77 4.37 4.88 -7.90
C THR A 77 5.13 5.22 -9.17
N LYS A 78 6.38 5.66 -9.03
CA LYS A 78 7.28 5.92 -10.15
C LYS A 78 8.34 4.83 -10.22
N ALA A 79 8.70 4.42 -11.42
CA ALA A 79 9.69 3.38 -11.66
C ALA A 79 10.69 3.81 -12.74
N GLU A 80 11.90 3.31 -12.62
CA GLU A 80 12.92 3.50 -13.66
C GLU A 80 12.51 2.75 -14.93
N PRO A 81 12.71 3.33 -16.12
CA PRO A 81 12.45 2.67 -17.39
C PRO A 81 13.22 1.34 -17.54
N GLY A 82 12.75 0.51 -18.47
CA GLY A 82 13.31 -0.79 -18.80
C GLY A 82 12.39 -1.95 -18.45
N THR A 83 12.91 -3.16 -18.67
CA THR A 83 12.19 -4.40 -18.36
C THR A 83 12.23 -4.69 -16.87
N ARG A 84 11.06 -4.85 -16.25
CA ARG A 84 10.87 -5.01 -14.81
C ARG A 84 9.92 -6.14 -14.49
N TYR A 85 10.04 -6.71 -13.30
CA TYR A 85 9.13 -7.76 -12.81
C TYR A 85 8.21 -7.22 -11.73
N LEU A 86 6.91 -7.29 -11.99
CA LEU A 86 5.87 -6.95 -11.03
C LEU A 86 5.35 -8.21 -10.35
N THR A 87 5.36 -8.23 -9.02
CA THR A 87 4.83 -9.34 -8.22
C THR A 87 3.69 -8.84 -7.35
N GLY A 88 2.50 -9.43 -7.52
CA GLY A 88 1.37 -9.27 -6.61
C GLY A 88 1.33 -10.41 -5.61
N VAL A 89 1.21 -10.08 -4.32
CA VAL A 89 1.14 -11.04 -3.21
C VAL A 89 -0.19 -10.85 -2.47
N ALA A 90 -0.99 -11.90 -2.45
CA ALA A 90 -2.27 -11.99 -1.75
C ALA A 90 -2.49 -13.45 -1.29
N GLU A 91 -3.63 -14.04 -1.60
CA GLU A 91 -3.89 -15.48 -1.40
C GLU A 91 -3.05 -16.35 -2.36
N LYS A 92 -2.71 -15.81 -3.52
CA LYS A 92 -1.83 -16.42 -4.51
C LYS A 92 -0.87 -15.36 -5.05
N ASN A 93 0.37 -15.78 -5.32
CA ASN A 93 1.37 -14.91 -5.93
C ASN A 93 1.23 -14.91 -7.45
N ILE A 94 1.29 -13.73 -8.04
CA ILE A 94 1.27 -13.53 -9.50
C ILE A 94 2.51 -12.71 -9.87
N ASN A 95 3.26 -13.17 -10.85
CA ASN A 95 4.42 -12.48 -11.39
C ASN A 95 4.15 -12.09 -12.84
N HIS A 96 4.50 -10.86 -13.22
CA HIS A 96 4.36 -10.39 -14.59
C HIS A 96 5.55 -9.53 -14.98
N GLN A 97 6.08 -9.75 -16.19
CA GLN A 97 7.13 -8.93 -16.76
C GLN A 97 6.52 -7.75 -17.51
N LEU A 98 7.03 -6.56 -17.27
CA LEU A 98 6.56 -5.31 -17.88
C LEU A 98 7.74 -4.61 -18.56
N SER A 99 7.47 -3.95 -19.69
CA SER A 99 8.42 -3.02 -20.32
C SER A 99 7.98 -1.60 -20.00
N LEU A 100 8.77 -0.90 -19.19
CA LEU A 100 8.45 0.45 -18.73
C LEU A 100 9.21 1.48 -19.56
N GLU A 101 8.52 2.53 -19.99
CA GLU A 101 9.11 3.65 -20.73
C GLU A 101 8.90 4.96 -19.97
N ALA A 102 9.89 5.84 -20.02
CA ALA A 102 9.79 7.17 -19.44
C ALA A 102 8.65 7.96 -20.10
N GLY A 103 7.96 8.80 -19.33
CA GLY A 103 6.84 9.59 -19.83
C GLY A 103 5.55 8.81 -20.06
N LYS A 104 5.54 7.48 -19.87
CA LYS A 104 4.36 6.64 -20.00
C LYS A 104 3.75 6.27 -18.64
N ILE A 105 2.47 5.91 -18.69
CA ILE A 105 1.63 5.44 -17.58
C ILE A 105 1.20 4.00 -17.88
#